data_AF-A0A9W2ZQ37-F1
#
_entry.id   AF-A0A9W2ZQ37-F1
#
_cell.length_a   1.000
_cell.length_b   1.000
_cell.length_c   1.000
_cell.angle_alpha   90.00
_cell.angle_beta   90.00
_cell.angle_gamma   90.00
#
_symmetry.space_group_name_H-M   'P 1'
#
loop_
_entity.id
_entity.type
_entity.pdbx_description
1 polymer ?
#
loop_
_entity_poly.entity_id
_entity_poly.type
_entity_poly.pdbx_seq_one_letter_code
_entity_poly.pdbx_strand_id
1 'polypeptide(L)'
;MAAFLKNLATGFNDIVTAAQAKISPFTVQSATVDKFSQNGCVTTKQDGCLTLYRRTATIPTYECTITKPDMPTKIFSIFRQTVETEAVILYNSLLTMMLPIVNSCTVPCQEDYLQKLLDCIKEHPSWTCAHVAAYLGYHTCLKCPGIVDFIDSQCKTHQMTPLMVALIGKQALAAEELLRLGASLEKKDKNGDTAYHYAVLNCPPLVSLLVDYDHNGVINWLNGKGESALLIACERKLSEATEILIGSKADPRVATADCLPIHAAVRSCLSDARHIILAGLLDARHIILAGLSDARHIILAGLSDARHIILAGLLDARQ
;
A
#
# COMPACT_ATOMS: atom_id res chain seq x y z
N MET A 1 -33.91 -39.41 26.05
CA MET A 1 -32.58 -38.95 26.54
C MET A 1 -31.71 -38.41 25.40
N ALA A 2 -31.52 -39.13 24.29
CA ALA A 2 -30.74 -38.66 23.13
C ALA A 2 -31.24 -37.33 22.52
N ALA A 3 -32.56 -37.15 22.35
CA ALA A 3 -33.13 -35.90 21.83
C ALA A 3 -32.92 -34.68 22.75
N PHE A 4 -32.95 -34.89 24.07
CA PHE A 4 -32.72 -33.84 25.06
C PHE A 4 -31.25 -33.39 25.07
N LEU A 5 -30.32 -34.35 25.04
CA LEU A 5 -28.87 -34.05 24.92
C LEU A 5 -28.54 -33.35 23.60
N LYS A 6 -29.20 -33.74 22.50
CA LYS A 6 -29.05 -33.08 21.19
C LYS A 6 -29.53 -31.62 21.23
N ASN A 7 -30.69 -31.36 21.85
CA ASN A 7 -31.24 -30.00 22.01
C ASN A 7 -30.39 -29.12 22.94
N LEU A 8 -29.78 -29.70 23.97
CA LEU A 8 -28.87 -28.97 24.88
C LEU A 8 -27.57 -28.60 24.15
N ALA A 9 -27.03 -29.53 23.36
CA ALA A 9 -25.84 -29.29 22.54
C ALA A 9 -26.08 -28.23 21.45
N THR A 10 -27.26 -28.22 20.82
CA THR A 10 -27.62 -27.18 19.84
C THR A 10 -27.76 -25.81 20.52
N GLY A 11 -28.46 -25.72 21.64
CA GLY A 11 -28.62 -24.46 22.39
C GLY A 11 -27.30 -23.89 22.90
N PHE A 12 -26.39 -24.75 23.38
CA PHE A 12 -25.04 -24.35 23.77
C PHE A 12 -24.22 -23.84 22.58
N ASN A 13 -24.26 -24.54 21.44
CA ASN A 13 -23.58 -24.09 20.22
C ASN A 13 -24.10 -22.75 19.71
N ASP A 14 -25.41 -22.49 19.83
CA ASP A 14 -26.00 -21.22 19.40
C ASP A 14 -25.54 -20.06 20.29
N ILE A 15 -25.44 -20.28 21.61
CA ILE A 15 -24.89 -19.29 22.55
C ILE A 15 -23.40 -19.05 22.27
N VAL A 16 -22.61 -20.10 22.04
CA VAL A 16 -21.19 -19.96 21.70
C VAL A 16 -21.00 -19.20 20.39
N THR A 17 -21.82 -19.49 19.37
CA THR A 17 -21.76 -18.79 18.07
C THR A 17 -22.14 -17.32 18.21
N ALA A 18 -23.19 -17.01 18.98
CA ALA A 18 -23.60 -15.63 19.28
C ALA A 18 -22.55 -14.88 20.13
N ALA A 19 -21.86 -15.57 21.06
CA ALA A 19 -20.77 -15.00 21.83
C ALA A 19 -19.54 -14.74 20.95
N GLN A 20 -19.18 -15.67 20.06
CA GLN A 20 -18.10 -15.49 19.09
C GLN A 20 -18.37 -14.33 18.13
N ALA A 21 -19.62 -14.15 17.68
CA ALA A 21 -20.02 -13.00 16.88
C ALA A 21 -19.78 -11.66 17.61
N LYS A 22 -19.80 -11.64 18.94
CA LYS A 22 -19.52 -10.44 19.73
C LYS A 22 -18.03 -10.26 20.06
N ILE A 23 -17.29 -11.35 20.23
CA ILE A 23 -15.89 -11.33 20.69
C ILE A 23 -14.91 -11.22 19.51
N SER A 24 -15.16 -11.96 18.44
CA SER A 24 -14.26 -12.09 17.27
C SER A 24 -15.06 -12.22 15.96
N PRO A 25 -15.85 -11.18 15.60
CA PRO A 25 -16.78 -11.25 14.46
C PRO A 25 -16.13 -11.52 13.11
N PHE A 26 -14.82 -11.29 12.93
CA PHE A 26 -14.12 -11.36 11.64
C PHE A 26 -13.00 -12.40 11.61
N THR A 27 -12.93 -13.28 12.61
CA THR A 27 -11.92 -14.35 12.62
C THR A 27 -12.35 -15.45 11.65
N VAL A 28 -11.49 -15.74 10.68
CA VAL A 28 -11.69 -16.81 9.70
C VAL A 28 -11.59 -18.15 10.40
N GLN A 29 -12.56 -19.02 10.12
CA GLN A 29 -12.60 -20.38 10.68
C GLN A 29 -13.05 -21.37 9.62
N SER A 30 -12.34 -22.49 9.48
CA SER A 30 -12.84 -23.62 8.71
C SER A 30 -14.12 -24.21 9.32
N ALA A 31 -15.01 -24.64 8.45
CA ALA A 31 -16.28 -25.25 8.78
C ALA A 31 -16.58 -26.40 7.82
N THR A 32 -17.47 -27.30 8.26
CA THR A 32 -17.97 -28.40 7.44
C THR A 32 -19.32 -28.05 6.82
N VAL A 33 -19.63 -28.65 5.68
CA VAL A 33 -20.93 -28.50 5.00
C VAL A 33 -22.10 -28.87 5.93
N ASP A 34 -21.90 -29.87 6.79
CA ASP A 34 -22.90 -30.35 7.75
C ASP A 34 -23.35 -29.28 8.75
N LYS A 35 -22.46 -28.32 9.08
CA LYS A 35 -22.78 -27.20 9.98
C LYS A 35 -23.91 -26.32 9.44
N PHE A 36 -24.03 -26.22 8.12
CA PHE A 36 -24.97 -25.33 7.45
C PHE A 36 -26.16 -26.07 6.83
N SER A 37 -26.05 -27.39 6.60
CA SER A 37 -27.18 -28.23 6.15
C SER A 37 -28.07 -28.72 7.30
N GLN A 38 -27.55 -28.76 8.52
CA GLN A 38 -28.28 -29.15 9.74
C GLN A 38 -28.39 -27.95 10.69
N ASN A 39 -29.48 -27.84 11.46
CA ASN A 39 -29.72 -26.86 12.54
C ASN A 39 -30.43 -25.52 12.20
N GLY A 40 -31.46 -25.51 11.35
CA GLY A 40 -32.29 -24.29 11.17
C GLY A 40 -31.52 -23.11 10.55
N CYS A 41 -30.50 -23.43 9.74
CA CYS A 41 -29.74 -22.45 8.99
C CYS A 41 -30.40 -22.24 7.63
N VAL A 42 -30.75 -20.99 7.31
CA VAL A 42 -31.40 -20.61 6.06
C VAL A 42 -30.45 -19.73 5.26
N THR A 43 -30.27 -20.05 3.98
CA THR A 43 -29.50 -19.22 3.07
C THR A 43 -30.27 -17.92 2.79
N THR A 44 -29.67 -16.79 3.14
CA THR A 44 -30.27 -15.46 2.94
C THR A 44 -29.81 -14.86 1.63
N LYS A 45 -28.53 -15.04 1.27
CA LYS A 45 -27.94 -14.62 -0.01
C LYS A 45 -26.86 -15.60 -0.45
N GLN A 46 -26.67 -15.73 -1.75
CA GLN A 46 -25.61 -16.54 -2.34
C GLN A 46 -25.16 -15.94 -3.66
N ASP A 47 -23.89 -15.56 -3.76
CA ASP A 47 -23.30 -14.91 -4.93
C ASP A 47 -21.89 -15.46 -5.17
N GLY A 48 -21.75 -16.28 -6.21
CA GLY A 48 -20.48 -16.94 -6.53
C GLY A 48 -19.99 -17.82 -5.39
N CYS A 49 -18.79 -17.52 -4.86
CA CYS A 49 -18.20 -18.26 -3.75
C CYS A 49 -18.63 -17.76 -2.36
N LEU A 50 -19.37 -16.64 -2.25
CA LEU A 50 -19.86 -16.12 -0.97
C LEU A 50 -21.29 -16.61 -0.71
N THR A 51 -21.56 -17.00 0.53
CA THR A 51 -22.92 -17.35 0.99
C THR A 51 -23.18 -16.77 2.38
N LEU A 52 -24.27 -16.03 2.52
CA LEU A 52 -24.74 -15.49 3.79
C LEU A 52 -25.85 -16.38 4.35
N TYR A 53 -25.57 -17.00 5.48
CA TYR A 53 -26.52 -17.81 6.21
C TYR A 53 -27.13 -17.04 7.38
N ARG A 54 -28.41 -17.30 7.66
CA ARG A 54 -29.10 -16.88 8.88
C ARG A 54 -29.41 -18.11 9.70
N ARG A 55 -28.97 -18.15 10.95
CA ARG A 55 -29.35 -19.20 11.90
C ARG A 55 -30.53 -18.75 12.74
N THR A 56 -31.62 -19.51 12.71
CA THR A 56 -32.83 -19.25 13.52
C THR A 56 -32.66 -19.81 14.93
N ALA A 57 -31.87 -19.13 15.76
CA ALA A 57 -31.75 -19.39 17.19
C ALA A 57 -32.51 -18.32 18.01
N THR A 58 -32.48 -18.43 19.34
CA THR A 58 -33.05 -17.41 20.25
C THR A 58 -32.50 -16.01 20.01
N ILE A 59 -31.24 -15.92 19.56
CA ILE A 59 -30.64 -14.71 19.01
C ILE A 59 -30.29 -15.01 17.55
N PRO A 60 -30.86 -14.29 16.56
CA PRO A 60 -30.51 -14.50 15.17
C PRO A 60 -29.04 -14.16 14.95
N THR A 61 -28.32 -15.08 14.29
CA THR A 61 -26.93 -14.88 13.89
C THR A 61 -26.80 -15.04 12.39
N TYR A 62 -26.06 -14.14 11.77
CA TYR A 62 -25.76 -14.10 10.36
C TYR A 62 -24.30 -14.47 10.19
N GLU A 63 -24.02 -15.56 9.50
CA GLU A 63 -22.67 -16.08 9.27
C GLU A 63 -22.41 -16.10 7.77
N CYS A 64 -21.36 -15.41 7.33
CA CYS A 64 -20.94 -15.41 5.94
C CYS A 64 -19.80 -16.38 5.74
N THR A 65 -19.87 -17.12 4.64
CA THR A 65 -18.91 -18.17 4.31
C THR A 65 -18.38 -18.03 2.89
N ILE A 66 -17.18 -18.54 2.67
CA ILE A 66 -16.57 -18.70 1.36
C ILE A 66 -16.42 -20.19 1.05
N THR A 67 -16.90 -20.58 -0.12
CA THR A 67 -16.73 -21.94 -0.68
C THR A 67 -16.27 -21.81 -2.13
N LYS A 68 -15.03 -22.17 -2.43
CA LYS A 68 -14.50 -22.11 -3.81
C LYS A 68 -15.00 -23.33 -4.61
N PRO A 69 -15.44 -23.17 -5.87
CA PRO A 69 -15.90 -24.30 -6.69
C PRO A 69 -14.87 -25.42 -6.81
N ASP A 70 -13.58 -25.07 -6.83
CA ASP A 70 -12.47 -26.04 -6.93
C ASP A 70 -12.27 -26.86 -5.65
N MET A 71 -12.83 -26.42 -4.51
CA MET A 71 -12.69 -27.05 -3.19
C MET A 71 -14.05 -27.08 -2.47
N PRO A 72 -15.06 -27.79 -2.99
CA PRO A 72 -16.43 -27.73 -2.49
C PRO A 72 -16.59 -28.28 -1.07
N THR A 73 -15.61 -29.05 -0.59
CA THR A 73 -15.61 -29.64 0.76
C THR A 73 -15.04 -28.70 1.82
N LYS A 74 -14.35 -27.61 1.44
CA LYS A 74 -13.77 -26.65 2.37
C LYS A 74 -14.61 -25.38 2.40
N ILE A 75 -15.26 -25.15 3.52
CA ILE A 75 -16.00 -23.91 3.80
C ILE A 75 -15.22 -23.10 4.81
N PHE A 76 -15.07 -21.81 4.57
CA PHE A 76 -14.48 -20.87 5.52
C PHE A 76 -15.53 -19.87 5.96
N SER A 77 -15.85 -19.84 7.25
CA SER A 77 -16.59 -18.74 7.84
C SER A 77 -15.69 -17.52 7.91
N ILE A 78 -16.10 -16.41 7.30
CA ILE A 78 -15.33 -15.17 7.23
C ILE A 78 -15.84 -14.07 8.17
N PHE A 79 -17.14 -14.04 8.47
CA PHE A 79 -17.65 -13.15 9.50
C PHE A 79 -18.94 -13.67 10.16
N ARG A 80 -19.21 -13.19 11.38
CA ARG A 80 -20.48 -13.36 12.09
C ARG A 80 -21.03 -12.03 12.58
N GLN A 81 -22.34 -11.87 12.49
CA GLN A 81 -23.06 -10.68 12.94
C GLN A 81 -24.39 -11.06 13.60
N THR A 82 -24.89 -10.25 14.53
CA THR A 82 -26.23 -10.45 15.14
C THR A 82 -27.29 -9.50 14.57
N VAL A 83 -26.87 -8.48 13.80
CA VAL A 83 -27.75 -7.48 13.19
C VAL A 83 -27.83 -7.74 11.69
N GLU A 84 -29.05 -7.91 11.16
CA GLU A 84 -29.27 -8.25 9.75
C GLU A 84 -28.77 -7.17 8.80
N THR A 85 -29.07 -5.91 9.10
CA THR A 85 -28.71 -4.77 8.23
C THR A 85 -27.19 -4.63 8.11
N GLU A 86 -26.46 -4.73 9.22
CA GLU A 86 -25.00 -4.71 9.23
C GLU A 86 -24.40 -5.91 8.47
N ALA A 87 -24.96 -7.10 8.67
CA ALA A 87 -24.53 -8.31 7.97
C ALA A 87 -24.69 -8.18 6.45
N VAL A 88 -25.82 -7.63 5.99
CA VAL A 88 -26.09 -7.43 4.56
C VAL A 88 -25.19 -6.35 3.95
N ILE A 89 -24.95 -5.24 4.66
CA ILE A 89 -24.03 -4.19 4.20
C ILE A 89 -22.62 -4.75 4.06
N LEU A 90 -22.14 -5.46 5.08
CA LEU A 90 -20.83 -6.09 5.07
C LEU A 90 -20.72 -7.14 3.95
N TYR A 91 -21.74 -7.98 3.78
CA TYR A 91 -21.80 -8.97 2.70
C TYR A 91 -21.65 -8.32 1.32
N ASN A 92 -22.42 -7.26 1.03
CA ASN A 92 -22.35 -6.58 -0.25
C ASN A 92 -20.98 -5.90 -0.47
N SER A 93 -20.35 -5.39 0.60
CA SER A 93 -19.00 -4.80 0.55
C SER A 93 -17.93 -5.86 0.25
N LEU A 94 -17.98 -7.01 0.92
CA LEU A 94 -17.06 -8.12 0.64
C LEU A 94 -17.30 -8.73 -0.73
N LEU A 95 -18.54 -8.72 -1.24
CA LEU A 95 -18.86 -9.20 -2.57
C LEU A 95 -18.12 -8.38 -3.65
N THR A 96 -18.10 -7.05 -3.54
CA THR A 96 -17.42 -6.20 -4.53
C THR A 96 -15.90 -6.26 -4.40
N MET A 97 -15.39 -6.46 -3.18
CA MET A 97 -13.95 -6.38 -2.87
C MET A 97 -13.24 -7.73 -2.96
N MET A 98 -13.77 -8.76 -2.31
CA MET A 98 -13.11 -10.07 -2.19
C MET A 98 -13.39 -10.98 -3.38
N LEU A 99 -14.62 -10.99 -3.91
CA LEU A 99 -15.02 -11.98 -4.93
C LEU A 99 -14.11 -11.94 -6.17
N PRO A 100 -13.76 -10.77 -6.75
CA PRO A 100 -12.86 -10.72 -7.89
C PRO A 100 -11.49 -11.32 -7.57
N ILE A 101 -10.97 -11.11 -6.36
CA ILE A 101 -9.66 -11.58 -5.90
C ILE A 101 -9.70 -13.10 -5.65
N VAL A 102 -10.69 -13.60 -4.91
CA VAL A 102 -10.78 -15.03 -4.53
C VAL A 102 -10.97 -15.93 -5.75
N ASN A 103 -11.77 -15.48 -6.72
CA ASN A 103 -12.04 -16.24 -7.95
C ASN A 103 -10.81 -16.30 -8.87
N SER A 104 -10.03 -15.22 -8.93
CA SER A 104 -8.88 -15.10 -9.82
C SER A 104 -7.60 -15.68 -9.24
N CYS A 105 -7.44 -15.63 -7.91
CA CYS A 105 -6.23 -16.10 -7.26
C CYS A 105 -6.06 -17.62 -7.44
N THR A 106 -4.89 -17.99 -7.97
CA THR A 106 -4.38 -19.37 -8.00
C THR A 106 -3.90 -19.84 -6.63
N VAL A 107 -3.76 -18.93 -5.67
CA VAL A 107 -3.37 -19.24 -4.29
C VAL A 107 -4.42 -20.15 -3.66
N PRO A 108 -4.01 -21.25 -2.98
CA PRO A 108 -4.94 -22.10 -2.25
C PRO A 108 -5.69 -21.27 -1.21
N CYS A 109 -7.02 -21.33 -1.24
CA CYS A 109 -7.85 -20.65 -0.25
C CYS A 109 -7.57 -21.26 1.14
N GLN A 110 -6.85 -20.51 1.98
CA GLN A 110 -6.43 -20.87 3.33
C GLN A 110 -6.92 -19.83 4.34
N GLU A 111 -7.00 -20.21 5.61
CA GLU A 111 -7.48 -19.33 6.69
C GLU A 111 -6.65 -18.06 6.81
N ASP A 112 -5.32 -18.19 6.89
CA ASP A 112 -4.39 -17.05 7.00
C ASP A 112 -4.48 -16.08 5.82
N TYR A 113 -4.68 -16.63 4.62
CA TYR A 113 -4.85 -15.85 3.40
C TYR A 113 -6.12 -15.01 3.46
N LEU A 114 -7.25 -15.64 3.81
CA LEU A 114 -8.53 -14.94 3.93
C LEU A 114 -8.51 -13.94 5.08
N GLN A 115 -7.84 -14.25 6.19
CA GLN A 115 -7.74 -13.35 7.33
C GLN A 115 -6.98 -12.07 6.96
N LYS A 116 -5.80 -12.19 6.34
CA LYS A 116 -5.03 -11.02 5.86
C LYS A 116 -5.83 -10.16 4.89
N LEU A 117 -6.60 -10.79 4.00
CA LEU A 117 -7.45 -10.09 3.06
C LEU A 117 -8.57 -9.30 3.78
N LEU A 118 -9.24 -9.91 4.75
CA LEU A 118 -10.30 -9.27 5.54
C LEU A 118 -9.76 -8.13 6.40
N ASP A 119 -8.62 -8.34 7.05
CA ASP A 119 -7.97 -7.33 7.89
C ASP A 119 -7.62 -6.09 7.05
N CYS A 120 -7.04 -6.29 5.86
CA CYS A 120 -6.73 -5.20 4.93
C CYS A 120 -7.98 -4.42 4.49
N ILE A 121 -9.06 -5.11 4.13
CA ILE A 121 -10.34 -4.47 3.74
C ILE A 121 -10.92 -3.64 4.90
N LYS A 122 -10.79 -4.15 6.13
CA LYS A 122 -11.28 -3.48 7.32
C LYS A 122 -10.46 -2.24 7.68
N GLU A 123 -9.14 -2.32 7.56
CA GLU A 123 -8.23 -1.20 7.79
C GLU A 123 -8.38 -0.09 6.74
N HIS A 124 -8.77 -0.48 5.52
CA HIS A 124 -8.87 0.44 4.39
C HIS A 124 -10.22 0.34 3.66
N PRO A 125 -11.32 0.81 4.28
CA PRO A 125 -12.67 0.68 3.72
C PRO A 125 -12.91 1.52 2.45
N SER A 126 -12.00 2.44 2.11
CA SER A 126 -12.09 3.29 0.91
C SER A 126 -11.39 2.70 -0.31
N TRP A 127 -10.69 1.58 -0.14
CA TRP A 127 -9.93 0.91 -1.20
C TRP A 127 -10.84 0.13 -2.14
N THR A 128 -10.37 -0.05 -3.38
CA THR A 128 -10.98 -0.98 -4.35
C THR A 128 -10.27 -2.33 -4.32
N CYS A 129 -10.83 -3.34 -5.00
CA CYS A 129 -10.20 -4.65 -5.14
C CYS A 129 -8.76 -4.56 -5.68
N ALA A 130 -8.49 -3.63 -6.62
CA ALA A 130 -7.16 -3.40 -7.17
C ALA A 130 -6.16 -2.86 -6.12
N HIS A 131 -6.58 -1.96 -5.22
CA HIS A 131 -5.72 -1.47 -4.14
C HIS A 131 -5.31 -2.59 -3.19
N VAL A 132 -6.27 -3.41 -2.78
CA VAL A 132 -6.04 -4.54 -1.86
C VAL A 132 -5.13 -5.58 -2.52
N ALA A 133 -5.39 -5.94 -3.77
CA ALA A 133 -4.53 -6.84 -4.55
C ALA A 133 -3.10 -6.29 -4.67
N ALA A 134 -2.97 -5.00 -4.95
CA ALA A 134 -1.68 -4.31 -5.07
C ALA A 134 -0.89 -4.28 -3.76
N TYR A 135 -1.55 -3.98 -2.63
CA TYR A 135 -0.93 -3.93 -1.30
C TYR A 135 -0.42 -5.29 -0.83
N LEU A 136 -1.24 -6.33 -1.03
CA LEU A 136 -0.95 -7.70 -0.58
C LEU A 136 -0.03 -8.46 -1.56
N GLY A 137 0.28 -7.87 -2.72
CA GLY A 137 1.18 -8.46 -3.71
C GLY A 137 0.53 -9.55 -4.58
N TYR A 138 -0.80 -9.56 -4.68
CA TYR A 138 -1.55 -10.52 -5.51
C TYR A 138 -1.50 -10.14 -6.99
N HIS A 139 -0.30 -10.06 -7.55
CA HIS A 139 -0.08 -9.54 -8.90
C HIS A 139 -0.82 -10.34 -9.99
N THR A 140 -1.04 -11.65 -9.79
CA THR A 140 -1.73 -12.51 -10.76
C THR A 140 -3.20 -12.14 -10.96
N CYS A 141 -3.88 -11.62 -9.93
CA CYS A 141 -5.30 -11.27 -10.04
C CYS A 141 -5.54 -9.90 -10.69
N LEU A 142 -4.52 -9.05 -10.80
CA LEU A 142 -4.66 -7.71 -11.39
C LEU A 142 -5.11 -7.74 -12.85
N LYS A 143 -4.84 -8.85 -13.56
CA LYS A 143 -5.26 -9.06 -14.96
C LYS A 143 -6.74 -9.40 -15.11
N CYS A 144 -7.42 -9.73 -14.02
CA CYS A 144 -8.75 -10.30 -14.10
C CYS A 144 -9.82 -9.24 -14.36
N PRO A 145 -10.87 -9.58 -15.14
CA PRO A 145 -12.01 -8.71 -15.34
C PRO A 145 -12.61 -8.28 -14.00
N GLY A 146 -12.95 -7.00 -13.85
CA GLY A 146 -13.45 -6.44 -12.60
C GLY A 146 -12.37 -6.04 -11.58
N ILE A 147 -11.09 -6.40 -11.77
CA ILE A 147 -9.96 -5.80 -11.04
C ILE A 147 -9.23 -4.83 -11.97
N VAL A 148 -8.99 -5.24 -13.23
CA VAL A 148 -8.31 -4.42 -14.23
C VAL A 148 -8.99 -3.06 -14.45
N ASP A 149 -10.32 -3.00 -14.32
CA ASP A 149 -11.10 -1.76 -14.47
C ASP A 149 -10.78 -0.72 -13.38
N PHE A 150 -10.16 -1.13 -12.28
CA PHE A 150 -9.84 -0.28 -11.13
C PHE A 150 -8.34 -0.02 -10.94
N ILE A 151 -7.45 -0.45 -11.84
CA ILE A 151 -5.98 -0.30 -11.70
C ILE A 151 -5.52 1.15 -11.54
N ASP A 152 -6.32 2.09 -12.03
CA ASP A 152 -6.06 3.52 -12.01
C ASP A 152 -7.02 4.29 -11.09
N SER A 153 -7.92 3.60 -10.38
CA SER A 153 -8.88 4.27 -9.50
C SER A 153 -8.18 4.91 -8.32
N GLN A 154 -8.62 6.11 -7.92
CA GLN A 154 -8.10 6.78 -6.73
C GLN A 154 -9.01 6.49 -5.53
N CYS A 155 -8.42 6.07 -4.40
CA CYS A 155 -9.20 5.80 -3.19
C CYS A 155 -9.86 7.07 -2.65
N LYS A 156 -11.05 6.96 -2.05
CA LYS A 156 -11.85 8.14 -1.66
C LYS A 156 -11.22 9.00 -0.58
N THR A 157 -10.36 8.43 0.28
CA THR A 157 -9.81 9.13 1.45
C THR A 157 -8.54 9.92 1.13
N HIS A 158 -7.59 9.28 0.44
CA HIS A 158 -6.26 9.84 0.16
C HIS A 158 -5.99 10.08 -1.32
N GLN A 159 -6.90 9.68 -2.21
CA GLN A 159 -6.72 9.73 -3.66
C GLN A 159 -5.49 8.94 -4.16
N MET A 160 -5.01 7.98 -3.38
CA MET A 160 -3.94 7.08 -3.80
C MET A 160 -4.43 6.13 -4.88
N THR A 161 -3.55 5.73 -5.79
CA THR A 161 -3.81 4.69 -6.78
C THR A 161 -3.35 3.31 -6.27
N PRO A 162 -3.80 2.20 -6.88
CA PRO A 162 -3.25 0.87 -6.62
C PRO A 162 -1.72 0.81 -6.76
N LEU A 163 -1.14 1.54 -7.73
CA LEU A 163 0.31 1.59 -7.91
C LEU A 163 1.01 2.22 -6.70
N MET A 164 0.51 3.35 -6.19
CA MET A 164 1.06 3.97 -4.98
C MET A 164 0.98 3.04 -3.77
N VAL A 165 -0.13 2.31 -3.63
CA VAL A 165 -0.31 1.34 -2.55
C VAL A 165 0.60 0.12 -2.69
N ALA A 166 0.88 -0.36 -3.90
CA ALA A 166 1.89 -1.40 -4.16
C ALA A 166 3.29 -0.97 -3.67
N LEU A 167 3.65 0.31 -3.86
CA LEU A 167 4.93 0.86 -3.41
C LEU A 167 5.01 0.93 -1.88
N ILE A 168 3.92 1.28 -1.19
CA ILE A 168 3.83 1.24 0.28
C ILE A 168 3.99 -0.21 0.78
N GLY A 169 3.31 -1.16 0.13
CA GLY A 169 3.41 -2.59 0.43
C GLY A 169 4.73 -3.24 -0.01
N LYS A 170 5.62 -2.49 -0.68
CA LYS A 170 6.89 -2.97 -1.26
C LYS A 170 6.73 -4.15 -2.21
N GLN A 171 5.61 -4.17 -2.94
CA GLN A 171 5.23 -5.29 -3.81
C GLN A 171 5.73 -5.08 -5.25
N ALA A 172 6.99 -5.43 -5.49
CA ALA A 172 7.65 -5.25 -6.79
C ALA A 172 6.86 -5.86 -7.97
N LEU A 173 6.44 -7.12 -7.83
CA LEU A 173 5.71 -7.84 -8.87
C LEU A 173 4.33 -7.22 -9.15
N ALA A 174 3.65 -6.73 -8.11
CA ALA A 174 2.36 -6.07 -8.29
C ALA A 174 2.53 -4.69 -8.96
N ALA A 175 3.55 -3.91 -8.57
CA ALA A 175 3.87 -2.65 -9.22
C ALA A 175 4.19 -2.83 -10.71
N GLU A 176 5.03 -3.81 -11.05
CA GLU A 176 5.37 -4.13 -12.44
C GLU A 176 4.14 -4.54 -13.25
N GLU A 177 3.28 -5.40 -12.68
CA GLU A 177 2.08 -5.83 -13.38
C GLU A 177 1.08 -4.69 -13.58
N LEU A 178 0.91 -3.79 -12.60
CA LEU A 178 0.10 -2.59 -12.77
C LEU A 178 0.61 -1.70 -13.91
N LEU A 179 1.93 -1.48 -13.99
CA LEU A 179 2.54 -0.68 -15.05
C LEU A 179 2.33 -1.33 -16.44
N ARG A 180 2.51 -2.65 -16.53
CA ARG A 180 2.23 -3.41 -17.77
C ARG A 180 0.76 -3.32 -18.20
N LEU A 181 -0.16 -3.24 -17.24
CA LEU A 181 -1.59 -3.06 -17.49
C LEU A 181 -1.95 -1.60 -17.84
N GLY A 182 -0.98 -0.67 -17.84
CA GLY A 182 -1.19 0.72 -18.21
C GLY A 182 -1.58 1.64 -17.05
N ALA A 183 -1.26 1.27 -15.81
CA ALA A 183 -1.46 2.17 -14.67
C ALA A 183 -0.66 3.47 -14.85
N SER A 184 -1.32 4.60 -14.65
CA SER A 184 -0.78 5.93 -14.87
C SER A 184 0.15 6.36 -13.73
N LEU A 185 1.36 6.81 -14.11
CA LEU A 185 2.31 7.46 -13.19
C LEU A 185 1.91 8.89 -12.82
N GLU A 186 1.07 9.53 -13.66
CA GLU A 186 0.74 10.97 -13.57
C GLU A 186 -0.26 11.29 -12.46
N LYS A 187 -0.94 10.29 -11.91
CA LYS A 187 -1.91 10.52 -10.85
C LYS A 187 -1.20 10.98 -9.59
N LYS A 188 -1.81 11.96 -8.92
CA LYS A 188 -1.34 12.53 -7.67
C LYS A 188 -2.32 12.19 -6.55
N ASP A 189 -1.79 11.88 -5.38
CA ASP A 189 -2.61 11.72 -4.18
C ASP A 189 -3.16 13.09 -3.69
N LYS A 190 -3.86 13.08 -2.56
CA LYS A 190 -4.42 14.30 -1.94
C LYS A 190 -3.35 15.34 -1.55
N ASN A 191 -2.12 14.92 -1.28
CA ASN A 191 -0.99 15.80 -0.97
C ASN A 191 -0.23 16.24 -2.23
N GLY A 192 -0.65 15.78 -3.42
CA GLY A 192 0.04 16.02 -4.67
C GLY A 192 1.18 15.04 -4.95
N ASP A 193 1.42 14.05 -4.08
CA ASP A 193 2.50 13.08 -4.22
C ASP A 193 2.22 12.11 -5.39
N THR A 194 3.24 11.88 -6.22
CA THR A 194 3.21 10.92 -7.34
C THR A 194 3.77 9.56 -6.92
N ALA A 195 3.68 8.54 -7.79
CA ALA A 195 4.29 7.23 -7.56
C ALA A 195 5.80 7.33 -7.20
N TYR A 196 6.54 8.28 -7.78
CA TYR A 196 7.96 8.49 -7.44
C TYR A 196 8.20 8.91 -6.00
N HIS A 197 7.33 9.76 -5.44
CA HIS A 197 7.41 10.19 -4.05
C HIS A 197 7.23 8.98 -3.11
N TYR A 198 6.27 8.10 -3.42
CA TYR A 198 6.06 6.86 -2.67
C TYR A 198 7.20 5.86 -2.83
N ALA A 199 7.75 5.70 -4.05
CA ALA A 199 8.85 4.77 -4.30
C ALA A 199 10.09 5.14 -3.49
N VAL A 200 10.50 6.41 -3.51
CA VAL A 200 11.65 6.92 -2.73
C VAL A 200 11.51 6.65 -1.24
N LEU A 201 10.30 6.82 -0.69
CA LEU A 201 10.07 6.70 0.75
C LEU A 201 9.94 5.25 1.24
N ASN A 202 9.47 4.34 0.39
CA ASN A 202 9.09 2.99 0.82
C ASN A 202 9.91 1.88 0.17
N CYS A 203 10.25 2.02 -1.11
CA CYS A 203 10.95 1.00 -1.90
C CYS A 203 11.81 1.64 -3.01
N PRO A 204 12.96 2.23 -2.68
CA PRO A 204 13.84 2.92 -3.64
C PRO A 204 14.21 2.10 -4.88
N PRO A 205 14.46 0.77 -4.80
CA PRO A 205 14.77 -0.03 -5.98
C PRO A 205 13.70 0.03 -7.09
N LEU A 206 12.42 0.23 -6.74
CA LEU A 206 11.33 0.30 -7.71
C LEU A 206 11.31 1.61 -8.51
N VAL A 207 12.11 2.62 -8.14
CA VAL A 207 12.27 3.82 -8.98
C VAL A 207 12.78 3.46 -10.37
N SER A 208 13.72 2.52 -10.46
CA SER A 208 14.24 2.04 -11.75
C SER A 208 13.14 1.45 -12.64
N LEU A 209 12.24 0.66 -12.05
CA LEU A 209 11.09 0.09 -12.73
C LEU A 209 10.11 1.18 -13.21
N LEU A 210 9.86 2.23 -12.42
CA LEU A 210 8.94 3.31 -12.82
C LEU A 210 9.47 4.08 -14.05
N VAL A 211 10.78 4.27 -14.13
CA VAL A 211 11.45 5.03 -15.20
C VAL A 211 11.24 4.39 -16.56
N ASP A 212 11.22 3.05 -16.62
CA ASP A 212 10.98 2.31 -17.86
C ASP A 212 9.60 2.60 -18.47
N TYR A 213 8.64 3.05 -17.65
CA TYR A 213 7.27 3.38 -18.06
C TYR A 213 6.98 4.90 -18.01
N ASP A 214 7.97 5.72 -17.68
CA ASP A 214 7.80 7.17 -17.54
C ASP A 214 8.08 7.91 -18.85
N HIS A 215 7.03 8.07 -19.64
CA HIS A 215 7.11 8.78 -20.93
C HIS A 215 6.98 10.31 -20.80
N ASN A 216 6.46 10.80 -19.66
CA ASN A 216 6.07 12.21 -19.49
C ASN A 216 6.98 12.95 -18.49
N GLY A 217 8.06 12.33 -18.03
CA GLY A 217 9.01 12.93 -17.10
C GLY A 217 8.41 13.18 -15.72
N VAL A 218 7.51 12.30 -15.28
CA VAL A 218 6.83 12.38 -13.98
C VAL A 218 7.82 12.30 -12.81
N ILE A 219 9.01 11.72 -13.02
CA ILE A 219 10.12 11.72 -12.07
C ILE A 219 10.46 13.11 -11.52
N ASN A 220 10.22 14.16 -12.31
CA ASN A 220 10.52 15.55 -11.94
C ASN A 220 9.28 16.33 -11.45
N TRP A 221 8.11 15.71 -11.36
CA TRP A 221 6.92 16.42 -10.92
C TRP A 221 6.99 16.78 -9.44
N LEU A 222 6.46 17.96 -9.12
CA LEU A 222 6.40 18.45 -7.76
C LEU A 222 5.10 18.01 -7.06
N ASN A 223 5.19 17.66 -5.78
CA ASN A 223 4.02 17.45 -4.94
C ASN A 223 3.33 18.78 -4.56
N GLY A 224 2.29 18.70 -3.73
CA GLY A 224 1.54 19.88 -3.27
C GLY A 224 2.34 20.84 -2.38
N LYS A 225 3.50 20.40 -1.86
CA LYS A 225 4.47 21.27 -1.15
C LYS A 225 5.53 21.85 -2.08
N GLY A 226 5.48 21.55 -3.37
CA GLY A 226 6.50 21.95 -4.33
C GLY A 226 7.78 21.13 -4.27
N GLU A 227 7.76 19.96 -3.63
CA GLU A 227 8.93 19.08 -3.48
C GLU A 227 8.99 18.07 -4.63
N SER A 228 10.17 17.84 -5.19
CA SER A 228 10.41 16.71 -6.10
C SER A 228 10.78 15.46 -5.30
N ALA A 229 10.63 14.28 -5.92
CA ALA A 229 11.04 13.02 -5.31
C ALA A 229 12.53 13.02 -4.91
N LEU A 230 13.38 13.68 -5.71
CA LEU A 230 14.80 13.87 -5.42
C LEU A 230 15.05 14.81 -4.24
N LEU A 231 14.29 15.91 -4.14
CA LEU A 231 14.40 16.81 -2.98
C LEU A 231 14.10 16.05 -1.68
N ILE A 232 13.03 15.25 -1.66
CA ILE A 232 12.67 14.43 -0.50
C ILE A 232 13.76 13.42 -0.15
N ALA A 233 14.35 12.75 -1.15
CA ALA A 233 15.45 11.81 -0.93
C ALA A 233 16.65 12.50 -0.25
N CYS A 234 17.03 13.69 -0.73
CA CYS A 234 18.11 14.49 -0.17
C CYS A 234 17.82 15.00 1.25
N GLU A 235 16.62 15.51 1.50
CA GLU A 235 16.22 16.04 2.82
C GLU A 235 16.19 14.94 3.89
N ARG A 236 15.74 13.74 3.51
CA ARG A 236 15.64 12.59 4.41
C ARG A 236 16.90 11.75 4.48
N LYS A 237 17.99 12.17 3.82
CA LYS A 237 19.29 11.46 3.78
C LYS A 237 19.17 10.03 3.23
N LEU A 238 18.31 9.82 2.24
CA LEU A 238 18.11 8.53 1.58
C LEU A 238 19.13 8.37 0.45
N SER A 239 20.36 7.98 0.78
CA SER A 239 21.47 7.91 -0.18
C SER A 239 21.16 6.96 -1.35
N GLU A 240 20.66 5.76 -1.06
CA GLU A 240 20.28 4.79 -2.10
C GLU A 240 19.23 5.35 -3.07
N ALA A 241 18.16 5.95 -2.54
CA ALA A 241 17.12 6.56 -3.37
C ALA A 241 17.65 7.74 -4.20
N THR A 242 18.56 8.52 -3.63
CA THR A 242 19.21 9.66 -4.31
C THR A 242 20.07 9.18 -5.47
N GLU A 243 20.90 8.15 -5.25
CA GLU A 243 21.75 7.54 -6.28
C GLU A 243 20.91 6.96 -7.42
N ILE A 244 19.85 6.21 -7.09
CA ILE A 244 18.94 5.62 -8.09
C ILE A 244 18.25 6.72 -8.90
N LEU A 245 17.75 7.78 -8.27
CA LEU A 245 17.10 8.89 -8.97
C LEU A 245 18.05 9.65 -9.90
N ILE A 246 19.28 9.92 -9.45
CA ILE A 246 20.31 10.57 -10.29
C ILE A 246 20.69 9.67 -11.46
N GLY A 247 20.90 8.37 -11.20
CA GLY A 247 21.14 7.37 -12.24
C GLY A 247 19.97 7.26 -13.24
N SER A 248 18.76 7.54 -12.76
CA SER A 248 17.51 7.56 -13.54
C SER A 248 17.23 8.91 -14.22
N LYS A 249 18.21 9.82 -14.25
CA LYS A 249 18.13 11.15 -14.90
C LYS A 249 17.09 12.11 -14.30
N ALA A 250 16.79 12.00 -13.00
CA ALA A 250 16.06 13.04 -12.28
C ALA A 250 16.82 14.38 -12.37
N ASP A 251 16.13 15.48 -12.66
CA ASP A 251 16.74 16.80 -12.78
C ASP A 251 17.02 17.38 -11.38
N PRO A 252 18.30 17.56 -10.99
CA PRO A 252 18.66 18.08 -9.67
C PRO A 252 18.31 19.56 -9.46
N ARG A 253 17.79 20.23 -10.49
CA ARG A 253 17.37 21.64 -10.44
C ARG A 253 15.89 21.81 -10.14
N VAL A 254 15.10 20.74 -10.16
CA VAL A 254 13.65 20.81 -9.98
C VAL A 254 13.30 20.83 -8.49
N ALA A 255 12.80 21.97 -8.02
CA ALA A 255 12.62 22.27 -6.61
C ALA A 255 11.60 23.36 -6.30
N THR A 256 11.38 23.60 -5.01
CA THR A 256 10.65 24.77 -4.50
C THR A 256 11.37 26.07 -4.85
N ALA A 257 10.65 27.20 -4.79
CA ALA A 257 11.20 28.54 -5.03
C ALA A 257 12.42 28.88 -4.14
N ASP A 258 12.53 28.24 -2.97
CA ASP A 258 13.51 28.61 -1.94
C ASP A 258 14.62 27.56 -1.73
N CYS A 259 14.53 26.33 -2.29
CA CYS A 259 15.49 25.27 -1.98
C CYS A 259 15.65 24.20 -3.08
N LEU A 260 16.76 24.24 -3.82
CA LEU A 260 17.18 23.13 -4.71
C LEU A 260 17.56 21.84 -3.96
N PRO A 261 17.39 20.64 -4.58
CA PRO A 261 17.87 19.35 -4.05
C PRO A 261 19.31 19.36 -3.54
N ILE A 262 20.20 20.09 -4.22
CA ILE A 262 21.60 20.25 -3.80
C ILE A 262 21.74 21.03 -2.49
N HIS A 263 20.91 22.06 -2.25
CA HIS A 263 20.90 22.78 -0.98
C HIS A 263 20.41 21.87 0.16
N ALA A 264 19.43 21.01 -0.11
CA ALA A 264 18.97 20.01 0.84
C ALA A 264 20.02 18.94 1.13
N ALA A 265 20.67 18.40 0.11
CA ALA A 265 21.74 17.40 0.26
C ALA A 265 22.93 17.95 1.04
N VAL A 266 23.33 19.20 0.76
CA VAL A 266 24.38 19.89 1.52
C VAL A 266 23.93 20.11 2.96
N ARG A 267 22.74 20.67 3.21
CA ARG A 267 22.20 20.87 4.56
C ARG A 267 22.10 19.58 5.37
N SER A 268 21.77 18.46 4.73
CA SER A 268 21.57 17.17 5.38
C SER A 268 22.88 16.39 5.59
N CYS A 269 23.88 16.55 4.72
CA CYS A 269 25.22 15.93 4.84
C CYS A 269 26.20 16.70 5.74
N LEU A 270 25.94 17.98 6.03
CA LEU A 270 26.80 18.80 6.89
C LEU A 270 26.80 18.38 8.38
N SER A 271 26.04 17.36 8.76
CA SER A 271 26.14 16.81 10.12
C SER A 271 27.27 15.79 10.32
N ASP A 272 27.84 15.18 9.25
CA ASP A 272 28.82 14.08 9.40
C ASP A 272 29.79 13.82 8.22
N ALA A 273 29.82 14.63 7.15
CA ALA A 273 30.62 14.32 5.96
C ALA A 273 32.10 14.74 6.06
N ARG A 274 33.03 13.77 5.99
CA ARG A 274 34.51 13.98 5.93
C ARG A 274 35.02 14.51 4.59
N HIS A 275 34.27 14.30 3.51
CA HIS A 275 34.61 14.75 2.16
C HIS A 275 33.36 15.32 1.47
N ILE A 276 33.46 16.55 0.97
CA ILE A 276 32.41 17.22 0.21
C ILE A 276 32.96 17.43 -1.20
N ILE A 277 32.35 16.78 -2.19
CA ILE A 277 32.70 16.94 -3.61
C ILE A 277 31.50 17.54 -4.32
N LEU A 278 31.64 18.78 -4.77
CA LEU A 278 30.67 19.46 -5.61
C LEU A 278 31.29 19.64 -7.00
N ALA A 279 30.79 18.89 -7.99
CA ALA A 279 31.23 18.95 -9.38
C ALA A 279 30.04 19.27 -10.30
N GLY A 280 30.28 20.06 -11.34
CA GLY A 280 29.28 20.34 -12.38
C GLY A 280 28.28 21.46 -12.05
N LEU A 281 28.63 22.39 -11.16
CA LEU A 281 27.80 23.55 -10.81
C LEU A 281 27.81 24.60 -11.93
N LEU A 282 27.06 24.32 -12.99
CA LEU A 282 26.74 25.30 -14.02
C LEU A 282 25.57 26.16 -13.49
N ASP A 283 25.84 27.46 -13.30
CA ASP A 283 24.87 28.51 -12.95
C ASP A 283 24.48 28.67 -11.46
N ALA A 284 25.35 28.27 -10.52
CA ALA A 284 25.16 28.53 -9.09
C ALA A 284 25.50 29.98 -8.71
N ARG A 285 24.47 30.80 -8.42
CA ARG A 285 24.65 32.23 -8.06
C ARG A 285 25.22 32.46 -6.66
N HIS A 286 24.88 31.60 -5.71
CA HIS A 286 25.37 31.65 -4.34
C HIS A 286 25.60 30.23 -3.83
N ILE A 287 26.82 29.93 -3.39
CA ILE A 287 27.16 28.67 -2.73
C ILE A 287 27.49 29.03 -1.28
N ILE A 288 26.64 28.59 -0.35
CA ILE A 288 26.84 28.81 1.09
C ILE A 288 27.13 27.46 1.73
N LEU A 289 28.35 27.30 2.24
CA LEU A 289 28.76 26.18 3.07
C LEU A 289 28.95 26.71 4.49
N ALA A 290 28.06 26.31 5.41
CA ALA A 290 28.07 26.75 6.80
C ALA A 290 28.00 25.56 7.76
N GLY A 291 28.69 25.64 8.90
CA GLY A 291 28.64 24.59 9.94
C GLY A 291 29.54 23.37 9.68
N LEU A 292 30.65 23.57 8.97
CA LEU A 292 31.64 22.51 8.72
C LEU A 292 32.49 22.27 9.99
N SER A 293 32.22 21.17 10.68
CA SER A 293 32.95 20.79 11.91
C SER A 293 34.14 19.85 11.68
N ASP A 294 34.18 19.09 10.57
CA ASP A 294 35.19 18.03 10.37
C ASP A 294 35.58 17.81 8.88
N ALA A 295 35.56 18.88 8.07
CA ALA A 295 35.89 18.81 6.65
C ALA A 295 37.41 19.01 6.44
N ARG A 296 38.11 17.96 5.98
CA ARG A 296 39.55 18.04 5.68
C ARG A 296 39.86 18.63 4.31
N HIS A 297 39.01 18.37 3.32
CA HIS A 297 39.19 18.86 1.97
C HIS A 297 37.84 19.27 1.38
N ILE A 298 37.77 20.52 0.93
CA ILE A 298 36.62 21.07 0.18
C ILE A 298 37.12 21.28 -1.23
N ILE A 299 36.62 20.48 -2.18
CA ILE A 299 37.00 20.60 -3.59
C ILE A 299 35.80 21.15 -4.34
N LEU A 300 35.97 22.37 -4.85
CA LEU A 300 35.05 23.02 -5.78
C LEU A 300 35.66 22.94 -7.18
N ALA A 301 35.07 22.15 -8.08
CA ALA A 301 35.58 21.96 -9.43
C ALA A 301 34.51 22.28 -10.49
N GLY A 302 34.91 22.99 -11.55
CA GLY A 302 34.03 23.35 -12.67
C GLY A 302 33.08 24.53 -12.39
N LEU A 303 33.50 25.51 -11.57
CA LEU A 303 32.77 26.76 -11.36
C LEU A 303 33.03 27.73 -12.53
N SER A 304 32.05 27.97 -13.39
CA SER A 304 32.19 28.95 -14.49
C SER A 304 31.74 30.36 -14.10
N ASP A 305 30.75 30.50 -13.20
CA ASP A 305 30.03 31.78 -12.95
C ASP A 305 29.72 32.09 -11.47
N ALA A 306 30.47 31.52 -10.53
CA ALA A 306 30.26 31.78 -9.10
C ALA A 306 30.67 33.22 -8.74
N ARG A 307 29.73 34.06 -8.27
CA ARG A 307 30.01 35.46 -7.90
C ARG A 307 30.52 35.61 -6.47
N HIS A 308 30.02 34.79 -5.55
CA HIS A 308 30.42 34.83 -4.14
C HIS A 308 30.50 33.40 -3.61
N ILE A 309 31.67 33.02 -3.11
CA ILE A 309 31.90 31.78 -2.38
C ILE A 309 32.07 32.19 -0.92
N ILE A 310 31.11 31.83 -0.06
CA ILE A 310 31.17 32.16 1.36
C ILE A 310 31.36 30.86 2.14
N LEU A 311 32.53 30.76 2.78
CA LEU A 311 32.86 29.72 3.75
C LEU A 311 32.72 30.34 5.15
N ALA A 312 31.74 29.90 5.94
CA ALA A 312 31.49 30.43 7.27
C ALA A 312 31.47 29.32 8.33
N GLY A 313 32.20 29.52 9.44
CA GLY A 313 32.21 28.60 10.58
C GLY A 313 33.11 27.37 10.42
N LEU A 314 34.30 27.51 9.81
CA LEU A 314 35.35 26.50 9.87
C LEU A 314 35.95 26.46 11.29
N LEU A 315 35.62 25.45 12.08
CA LEU A 315 36.21 25.25 13.40
C LEU A 315 37.36 24.23 13.31
N ASP A 316 38.58 24.76 13.44
CA ASP A 316 39.88 24.12 13.61
C ASP A 316 40.38 23.13 12.52
N ALA A 317 41.07 23.71 11.54
CA ALA A 317 42.18 23.06 10.85
C ALA A 317 43.41 23.06 11.79
N ARG A 318 43.62 22.00 12.58
CA ARG A 318 44.87 21.84 13.35
C ARG A 318 45.65 20.60 12.92
N GLN A 319 46.83 20.91 12.34
CA GLN A 319 48.09 20.17 12.20
C GLN A 319 48.04 18.75 11.63
#